data_AF-A0A355Q209-F1
#
_entry.id   AF-A0A355Q209-F1
#
_cell.length_a   1.000
_cell.length_b   1.000
_cell.length_c   1.000
_cell.angle_alpha   90.00
_cell.angle_beta   90.00
_cell.angle_gamma   90.00
#
_symmetry.space_group_name_H-M   'P 1'
#
loop_
_entity.id
_entity.type
_entity.pdbx_description
1 polymer ?
#
loop_
_entity_poly.entity_id
_entity_poly.type
_entity_poly.pdbx_seq_one_letter_code
_entity_poly.pdbx_strand_id
1 'polypeptide(L)'
;MFQGSFTTSKASLLTKSILWKVVTILMTGLLLLSALVQWNDPDPFRWIVCYSVTAIITLCSLIRPLPPSIPLIWGLLVLLSSLFVGIDFLMSEEQFEWDSFWNVMAMKNEAVELGRELGGLLLVTGWMSVLTWKMKKV
;
A
#
# COMPACT_ATOMS: atom_id res chain seq x y z
N MET A 1 44.16 11.64 -15.09
CA MET A 1 43.02 12.28 -14.39
C MET A 1 41.70 11.67 -14.89
N PHE A 2 41.36 10.43 -14.47
CA PHE A 2 40.12 9.74 -14.90
C PHE A 2 39.38 9.00 -13.77
N GLN A 3 39.83 9.11 -12.52
CA GLN A 3 39.22 8.41 -11.38
C GLN A 3 38.00 9.12 -10.77
N GLY A 4 37.73 10.39 -11.11
CA GLY A 4 36.66 11.20 -10.50
C GLY A 4 35.23 10.92 -11.00
N SER A 5 35.04 10.44 -12.23
CA SER A 5 33.69 10.21 -12.78
C SER A 5 33.09 8.86 -12.35
N PHE A 6 33.94 7.84 -12.15
CA PHE A 6 33.52 6.48 -11.82
C PHE A 6 33.04 6.31 -10.37
N THR A 7 33.67 7.02 -9.43
CA THR A 7 33.31 6.99 -8.00
C THR A 7 31.95 7.64 -7.75
N THR A 8 31.69 8.77 -8.41
CA THR A 8 30.45 9.54 -8.33
C THR A 8 29.24 8.73 -8.83
N SER A 9 29.41 7.98 -9.92
CA SER A 9 28.35 7.12 -10.48
C SER A 9 27.98 5.95 -9.54
N LYS A 10 28.97 5.22 -9.00
CA LYS A 10 28.72 4.11 -8.06
C LYS A 10 28.06 4.56 -6.76
N ALA A 11 28.51 5.70 -6.20
CA ALA A 11 27.88 6.28 -5.01
C ALA A 11 26.40 6.60 -5.26
N SER A 12 26.07 7.18 -6.42
CA SER A 12 24.68 7.52 -6.78
C SER A 12 23.78 6.27 -6.92
N LEU A 13 24.30 5.17 -7.47
CA LEU A 13 23.56 3.91 -7.61
C LEU A 13 23.35 3.23 -6.26
N LEU A 14 24.37 3.29 -5.38
CA LEU A 14 24.28 2.79 -4.01
C LEU A 14 23.20 3.53 -3.21
N THR A 15 23.19 4.86 -3.26
CA THR A 15 22.18 5.67 -2.56
C THR A 15 20.77 5.38 -3.06
N LYS A 16 20.57 5.22 -4.38
CA LYS A 16 19.28 4.82 -4.97
C LYS A 16 18.83 3.44 -4.47
N SER A 17 19.76 2.49 -4.34
CA SER A 17 19.49 1.14 -3.83
C SER A 17 19.10 1.15 -2.35
N ILE A 18 19.81 1.92 -1.52
CA ILE A 18 19.52 2.08 -0.09
C ILE A 18 18.17 2.76 0.12
N LEU A 19 17.92 3.87 -0.58
CA LEU A 19 16.66 4.61 -0.50
C LEU A 19 15.47 3.69 -0.82
N TRP A 20 15.57 2.91 -1.90
CA TRP A 20 14.54 1.96 -2.28
C TRP A 20 14.26 0.94 -1.16
N LYS A 21 15.31 0.34 -0.59
CA LYS A 21 15.18 -0.60 0.52
C LYS A 21 14.50 0.04 1.73
N VAL A 22 14.91 1.24 2.13
CA VAL A 22 14.32 1.98 3.25
C VAL A 22 12.83 2.23 3.02
N VAL A 23 12.46 2.78 1.86
CA VAL A 23 11.05 3.04 1.52
C VAL A 23 10.22 1.75 1.56
N THR A 24 10.77 0.65 1.03
CA THR A 24 10.06 -0.64 0.97
C THR A 24 9.91 -1.28 2.36
N ILE A 25 10.90 -1.13 3.24
CA ILE A 25 10.83 -1.57 4.65
C ILE A 25 9.78 -0.75 5.40
N LEU A 26 9.84 0.58 5.28
CA LEU A 26 8.86 1.47 5.91
C LEU A 26 7.44 1.14 5.43
N MET A 27 7.25 0.92 4.13
CA MET A 27 5.95 0.57 3.58
C MET A 27 5.46 -0.80 4.08
N THR A 28 6.34 -1.81 4.17
CA THR A 28 6.00 -3.09 4.80
C THR A 28 5.52 -2.87 6.24
N GLY A 29 6.24 -2.06 7.02
CA GLY A 29 5.86 -1.72 8.39
C GLY A 29 4.49 -1.02 8.49
N LEU A 30 4.23 -0.06 7.60
CA LEU A 30 2.94 0.64 7.52
C LEU A 30 1.80 -0.33 7.18
N LEU A 31 1.99 -1.24 6.23
CA LEU A 31 0.97 -2.24 5.86
C LEU A 31 0.67 -3.20 7.01
N LEU A 32 1.69 -3.64 7.75
CA LEU A 32 1.50 -4.48 8.94
C LEU A 32 0.78 -3.71 10.05
N LEU A 33 1.15 -2.44 10.28
CA LEU A 33 0.45 -1.59 11.24
C LEU A 33 -1.02 -1.38 10.84
N SER A 34 -1.29 -1.13 9.56
CA SER A 34 -2.65 -1.03 9.04
C SER A 34 -3.43 -2.29 9.32
N ALA A 35 -2.87 -3.48 9.07
CA ALA A 35 -3.50 -4.76 9.39
C ALA A 35 -3.84 -4.88 10.88
N LEU A 36 -2.94 -4.48 11.79
CA LEU A 36 -3.19 -4.53 13.24
C LEU A 36 -4.32 -3.60 13.67
N VAL A 37 -4.40 -2.40 13.10
CA VAL A 37 -5.46 -1.43 13.42
C VAL A 37 -6.85 -1.93 13.00
N GLN A 38 -6.94 -2.81 11.99
CA GLN A 38 -8.22 -3.35 11.50
C GLN A 38 -8.96 -4.19 12.54
N TRP A 39 -8.33 -4.64 13.63
CA TRP A 39 -9.05 -5.36 14.70
C TRP A 39 -10.13 -4.50 15.38
N ASN A 40 -10.10 -3.19 15.18
CA ASN A 40 -11.11 -2.26 15.67
C ASN A 40 -12.30 -2.11 14.72
N ASP A 41 -12.23 -2.65 13.49
CA ASP A 41 -13.28 -2.56 12.47
C ASP A 41 -14.26 -3.77 12.57
N PRO A 42 -15.53 -3.63 12.17
CA PRO A 42 -16.59 -4.63 12.34
C PRO A 42 -16.45 -5.81 11.37
N ASP A 43 -15.88 -5.62 10.17
CA ASP A 43 -15.42 -6.70 9.28
C ASP A 43 -13.89 -6.68 9.11
N PRO A 44 -13.14 -7.11 10.14
CA PRO A 44 -11.69 -6.92 10.17
C PRO A 44 -10.97 -7.85 9.18
N PHE A 45 -11.52 -9.04 8.93
CA PHE A 45 -10.80 -10.13 8.26
C PHE A 45 -10.38 -9.78 6.84
N ARG A 46 -11.27 -9.17 6.04
CA ARG A 46 -10.97 -8.84 4.64
C ARG A 46 -9.81 -7.85 4.55
N TRP A 47 -9.82 -6.85 5.41
CA TRP A 47 -8.81 -5.79 5.45
C TRP A 47 -7.47 -6.31 5.96
N ILE A 48 -7.47 -7.11 7.04
CA ILE A 48 -6.27 -7.77 7.56
C ILE A 48 -5.60 -8.61 6.48
N VAL A 49 -6.39 -9.42 5.76
CA VAL A 49 -5.87 -10.26 4.67
C VAL A 49 -5.30 -9.40 3.55
N CYS A 50 -6.01 -8.35 3.13
CA CYS A 50 -5.57 -7.44 2.08
C CYS A 50 -4.21 -6.81 2.41
N TYR A 51 -4.08 -6.22 3.59
CA TYR A 51 -2.84 -5.59 4.04
C TYR A 51 -1.72 -6.61 4.25
N SER A 52 -2.02 -7.78 4.84
CA SER A 52 -1.02 -8.83 5.10
C SER A 52 -0.45 -9.40 3.80
N VAL A 53 -1.29 -9.72 2.81
CA VAL A 53 -0.83 -10.19 1.50
C VAL A 53 0.04 -9.12 0.82
N THR A 54 -0.39 -7.85 0.89
CA THR A 54 0.37 -6.72 0.35
C THR A 54 1.74 -6.57 1.04
N ALA A 55 1.78 -6.71 2.37
CA ALA A 55 3.01 -6.67 3.15
C ALA A 55 3.95 -7.83 2.78
N ILE A 56 3.42 -9.04 2.61
CA ILE A 56 4.20 -10.22 2.21
C ILE A 56 4.80 -10.04 0.82
N ILE A 57 4.03 -9.56 -0.16
CA ILE A 57 4.55 -9.27 -1.52
C ILE A 57 5.67 -8.23 -1.45
N THR A 58 5.43 -7.16 -0.68
CA THR A 58 6.40 -6.06 -0.50
C THR A 58 7.69 -6.55 0.15
N LEU A 59 7.59 -7.32 1.23
CA LEU A 59 8.74 -7.91 1.92
C LEU A 59 9.49 -8.90 1.03
N CYS A 60 8.77 -9.77 0.33
CA CYS A 60 9.38 -10.74 -0.58
C CYS A 60 10.17 -10.05 -1.69
N SER A 61 9.74 -8.87 -2.15
CA SER A 61 10.45 -8.08 -3.16
C SER A 61 11.83 -7.60 -2.71
N LEU A 62 12.10 -7.56 -1.40
CA LEU A 62 13.41 -7.23 -0.83
C LEU A 62 14.36 -8.43 -0.76
N ILE A 63 13.80 -9.62 -0.59
CA ILE A 63 14.58 -10.85 -0.36
C ILE A 63 14.99 -11.46 -1.69
N ARG A 64 14.08 -11.50 -2.67
CA ARG A 64 14.30 -12.12 -3.97
C ARG A 64 13.60 -11.36 -5.10
N PRO A 65 14.12 -11.44 -6.34
CA PRO A 65 13.41 -10.89 -7.48
C PRO A 65 12.07 -11.62 -7.65
N LEU A 66 10.99 -10.85 -7.63
CA LEU A 66 9.64 -11.34 -7.92
C LEU A 66 9.28 -11.01 -9.38
N PRO A 67 8.52 -11.87 -10.07
CA PRO A 67 7.97 -11.52 -11.37
C PRO A 67 7.01 -10.34 -11.23
N PRO A 68 7.05 -9.35 -12.15
CA PRO A 68 6.21 -8.14 -12.08
C PRO A 68 4.70 -8.44 -12.22
N SER A 69 4.34 -9.64 -12.68
CA SER A 69 2.94 -10.08 -12.75
C SER A 69 2.30 -10.24 -11.38
N ILE A 70 3.05 -10.59 -10.33
CA ILE A 70 2.51 -10.76 -8.97
C ILE A 70 1.93 -9.45 -8.43
N PRO A 71 2.72 -8.36 -8.27
CA PRO A 71 2.17 -7.10 -7.79
C PRO A 71 1.15 -6.50 -8.76
N LEU A 72 1.28 -6.75 -10.07
CA LEU A 72 0.31 -6.26 -11.06
C LEU A 72 -1.07 -6.90 -10.88
N ILE A 73 -1.13 -8.24 -10.82
CA ILE A 73 -2.40 -8.97 -10.68
C ILE A 73 -3.04 -8.62 -9.33
N TRP A 74 -2.25 -8.62 -8.25
CA TRP A 74 -2.74 -8.24 -6.93
C TRP A 74 -3.27 -6.80 -6.92
N GLY A 75 -2.52 -5.85 -7.48
CA GLY A 75 -2.93 -4.44 -7.57
C GLY A 75 -4.21 -4.24 -8.39
N LEU A 76 -4.42 -5.02 -9.46
CA LEU A 76 -5.65 -4.98 -10.26
C LEU A 76 -6.85 -5.56 -9.51
N LEU A 77 -6.67 -6.65 -8.76
CA LEU A 77 -7.72 -7.23 -7.92
C LEU A 77 -8.16 -6.24 -6.84
N VAL A 78 -7.20 -5.62 -6.16
CA VAL A 78 -7.46 -4.59 -5.14
C VAL A 78 -8.10 -3.35 -5.77
N LEU A 79 -7.65 -2.92 -6.95
CA LEU A 79 -8.26 -1.80 -7.66
C LEU A 79 -9.73 -2.09 -7.99
N LEU A 80 -10.03 -3.29 -8.48
CA LEU A 80 -11.41 -3.70 -8.74
C LEU A 80 -12.23 -3.69 -7.45
N SER A 81 -11.67 -4.18 -6.34
CA SER A 81 -12.31 -4.10 -5.01
C SER A 81 -12.58 -2.64 -4.59
N SER A 82 -11.67 -1.71 -4.89
CA SER A 82 -11.83 -0.29 -4.56
C SER A 82 -12.97 0.35 -5.34
N LEU A 83 -13.26 -0.11 -6.55
CA LEU A 83 -14.40 0.38 -7.33
C LEU A 83 -15.72 -0.04 -6.70
N PHE A 84 -15.82 -1.26 -6.19
CA PHE A 84 -17.03 -1.72 -5.49
C PHE A 84 -17.27 -0.92 -4.21
N VAL A 85 -16.27 -0.81 -3.34
CA VAL A 85 -16.36 -0.02 -2.11
C VAL A 85 -16.62 1.46 -2.42
N GLY A 86 -16.04 1.99 -3.51
CA GLY A 86 -16.29 3.36 -3.95
C GLY A 86 -17.72 3.59 -4.42
N ILE A 87 -18.37 2.59 -5.04
CA ILE A 87 -19.79 2.65 -5.39
C ILE A 87 -20.64 2.64 -4.11
N ASP A 88 -20.34 1.76 -3.16
CA ASP A 88 -21.06 1.69 -1.88
C ASP A 88 -20.93 3.01 -1.10
N PHE A 89 -19.74 3.61 -1.09
CA PHE A 89 -19.50 4.93 -0.51
C PHE A 89 -20.36 6.03 -1.17
N LEU A 90 -20.46 6.04 -2.51
CA LEU A 90 -21.26 7.01 -3.25
C LEU A 90 -22.77 6.82 -3.06
N MET A 91 -23.21 5.60 -2.75
CA MET A 91 -24.60 5.25 -2.50
C MET A 91 -25.00 5.42 -1.03
N SER A 92 -24.03 5.63 -0.14
CA SER A 92 -24.32 5.86 1.28
C SER A 92 -25.13 7.14 1.47
N GLU A 93 -26.23 7.05 2.23
CA GLU A 93 -27.09 8.19 2.54
C GLU A 93 -26.54 9.02 3.73
N GLU A 94 -25.54 8.50 4.44
CA GLU A 94 -24.91 9.18 5.57
C GLU A 94 -23.95 10.28 5.12
N GLN A 95 -23.92 11.37 5.89
CA GLN A 95 -22.97 12.45 5.63
C GLN A 95 -21.57 12.04 6.06
N PHE A 96 -20.60 12.25 5.15
CA PHE A 96 -19.21 12.01 5.45
C PHE A 96 -18.66 13.07 6.42
N GLU A 97 -18.29 12.64 7.62
CA GLU A 97 -17.74 13.51 8.67
C GLU A 97 -16.21 13.44 8.72
N TRP A 98 -15.55 14.53 8.34
CA TRP A 98 -14.10 14.64 8.32
C TRP A 98 -13.44 14.52 9.71
N ASP A 99 -14.10 14.97 10.76
CA ASP A 99 -13.57 14.88 12.14
C ASP A 99 -13.58 13.45 12.67
N SER A 100 -14.59 12.66 12.23
CA SER A 100 -14.73 11.25 12.59
C SER A 100 -13.76 10.37 11.79
N PHE A 101 -13.34 10.79 10.60
CA PHE A 101 -12.36 10.07 9.77
C PHE A 101 -11.00 9.85 10.44
N TRP A 102 -10.55 10.81 11.26
CA TRP A 102 -9.28 10.70 12.00
C TRP A 102 -9.42 9.99 13.36
N ASN A 103 -10.65 9.75 13.82
CA ASN A 103 -10.92 9.08 15.10
C ASN A 103 -10.91 7.55 14.93
N VAL A 104 -9.70 6.98 14.93
CA VAL A 104 -9.45 5.53 14.76
C VAL A 104 -10.01 4.67 15.91
N MET A 105 -10.39 5.28 17.04
CA MET A 105 -10.73 4.56 18.29
C MET A 105 -12.22 4.27 18.49
N ALA A 106 -13.13 4.91 17.73
CA ALA A 106 -14.56 4.67 17.87
C ALA A 106 -15.27 4.88 16.53
N MET A 107 -15.80 3.78 16.00
CA MET A 107 -16.63 3.80 14.80
C MET A 107 -17.98 4.45 15.12
N LYS A 108 -18.38 5.45 14.32
CA LYS A 108 -19.64 6.18 14.53
C LYS A 108 -20.56 6.18 13.31
N ASN A 109 -20.01 6.30 12.10
CA ASN A 109 -20.77 6.46 10.85
C ASN A 109 -20.22 5.52 9.76
N GLU A 110 -21.12 4.90 8.99
CA GLU A 110 -20.85 3.95 7.91
C GLU A 110 -20.10 4.61 6.73
N ALA A 111 -20.47 5.85 6.38
CA ALA A 111 -19.77 6.60 5.33
C ALA A 111 -18.27 6.81 5.65
N VAL A 112 -17.94 6.99 6.94
CA VAL A 112 -16.55 7.18 7.39
C VAL A 112 -15.75 5.88 7.30
N GLU A 113 -16.39 4.76 7.61
CA GLU A 113 -15.81 3.41 7.43
C GLU A 113 -15.48 3.16 5.97
N LEU A 114 -16.47 3.27 5.09
CA LEU A 114 -16.31 3.08 3.64
C LEU A 114 -15.23 4.00 3.06
N GLY A 115 -15.14 5.25 3.54
CA GLY A 115 -14.09 6.17 3.16
C GLY A 115 -12.69 5.71 3.59
N ARG A 116 -12.53 5.15 4.80
CA ARG A 116 -11.27 4.58 5.29
C ARG A 116 -10.87 3.33 4.50
N GLU A 117 -11.84 2.46 4.22
CA GLU A 117 -11.66 1.25 3.43
C GLU A 117 -11.21 1.57 2.00
N LEU A 118 -11.90 2.51 1.35
CA LEU A 118 -11.55 2.99 0.01
C LEU A 118 -10.14 3.59 -0.02
N GLY A 119 -9.80 4.43 0.94
CA GLY A 119 -8.46 5.02 1.07
C GLY A 119 -7.37 3.95 1.23
N GLY A 120 -7.64 2.92 2.04
CA GLY A 120 -6.77 1.78 2.24
C GLY A 120 -6.51 0.98 0.95
N LEU A 121 -7.56 0.67 0.21
CA LEU A 121 -7.45 -0.04 -1.07
C LEU A 121 -6.68 0.76 -2.11
N LEU A 122 -6.94 2.06 -2.22
CA LEU A 122 -6.20 2.94 -3.14
C LEU A 122 -4.70 3.02 -2.79
N LEU A 123 -4.36 3.06 -1.50
CA LEU A 123 -2.97 3.00 -1.04
C LEU A 123 -2.30 1.69 -1.46
N VAL A 124 -2.98 0.55 -1.28
CA VAL A 124 -2.46 -0.77 -1.71
C VAL A 124 -2.26 -0.82 -3.23
N THR A 125 -3.25 -0.40 -4.01
CA THR A 125 -3.16 -0.35 -5.47
C THR A 125 -2.03 0.56 -5.95
N GLY A 126 -1.90 1.76 -5.35
CA GLY A 126 -0.84 2.70 -5.67
C GLY A 126 0.54 2.09 -5.42
N TRP A 127 0.72 1.45 -4.27
CA TRP A 127 1.98 0.80 -3.93
C TRP A 127 2.31 -0.39 -4.84
N MET A 128 1.33 -1.24 -5.15
CA MET A 128 1.51 -2.34 -6.10
C MET A 128 1.89 -1.86 -7.51
N SER A 129 1.36 -0.71 -7.93
CA SER A 129 1.74 -0.06 -9.18
C SER A 129 3.21 0.40 -9.16
N VAL A 130 3.66 1.00 -8.04
CA VAL A 130 5.07 1.40 -7.85
C VAL A 130 6.01 0.18 -7.90
N LEU A 131 5.67 -0.90 -7.19
CA LEU A 131 6.44 -2.15 -7.20
C LEU A 131 6.54 -2.74 -8.62
N THR A 132 5.41 -2.84 -9.31
CA THR A 132 5.35 -3.34 -10.69
C THR A 132 6.24 -2.53 -11.63
N TRP A 133 6.15 -1.19 -11.55
CA TRP A 133 6.94 -0.31 -12.39
C TRP A 133 8.44 -0.42 -12.10
N LYS A 134 8.81 -0.53 -10.82
CA LYS A 134 10.20 -0.73 -10.41
C LYS A 134 10.76 -2.03 -10.96
N MET A 135 10.00 -3.12 -10.90
CA MET A 135 10.42 -4.44 -11.37
C MET A 135 10.57 -4.50 -12.89
N LYS A 136 9.71 -3.84 -13.66
CA LYS A 136 9.84 -3.76 -15.14
C LYS A 136 11.07 -2.98 -15.61
N LYS A 137 11.64 -2.12 -14.76
CA LYS A 137 12.82 -1.29 -15.07
C LYS A 137 14.15 -1.89 -14.61
N VAL A 138 14.13 -2.99 -13.84
CA VAL A 138 15.32 -3.74 -13.42
C VAL A 138 15.61 -4.79 -14.48
#